data_AF-A0A8S9G9Y9-F1
#
_entry.id   AF-A0A8S9G9Y9-F1
#
_cell.length_a   1.000
_cell.length_b   1.000
_cell.length_c   1.000
_cell.angle_alpha   90.00
_cell.angle_beta   90.00
_cell.angle_gamma   90.00
#
_symmetry.space_group_name_H-M   'P 1'
#
loop_
_entity.id
_entity.type
_entity.pdbx_description
1 polymer ?
#
loop_
_entity_poly.entity_id
_entity_poly.type
_entity_poly.pdbx_seq_one_letter_code
_entity_poly.pdbx_strand_id
1 'polypeptide(L)'
;MMKAQVLVVQEKSGYFRNKNVWKLPTGVVNEGEDICDGVAREVEEETGIVADFVELLSFRQSHKAFLNKKSDLFFLCALTPRSYEIIEQKSEIMEAKWMPIKEYVDQPWNQNKEMFKYMANICQKKCEEDYLGFSTVETTTGTGKKSFVYCNADHAMSLNAARDQASSSH
;
A
#
# COMPACT_ATOMS: atom_id res chain seq x y z
N MET A 1 18.32 12.81 13.26
CA MET A 1 17.55 12.24 12.14
C MET A 1 16.28 11.66 12.71
N MET A 2 15.10 12.11 12.25
CA MET A 2 13.86 11.41 12.59
C MET A 2 13.97 9.99 12.00
N LYS A 3 13.68 8.97 12.80
CA LYS A 3 13.63 7.59 12.30
C LYS A 3 12.46 7.51 11.31
N ALA A 4 12.64 6.86 10.17
CA ALA A 4 11.54 6.60 9.25
C ALA A 4 10.42 5.85 10.00
N GLN A 5 9.18 6.32 9.88
CA GLN A 5 8.00 5.75 10.53
C GLN A 5 7.00 5.31 9.47
N VAL A 6 6.21 4.29 9.80
CA VAL A 6 5.11 3.77 9.00
C VAL A 6 3.82 3.76 9.81
N LEU A 7 2.71 3.99 9.14
CA LEU A 7 1.38 3.88 9.74
C LEU A 7 1.03 2.41 9.92
N VAL A 8 0.65 2.04 11.14
CA VAL A 8 0.27 0.66 11.48
C VAL A 8 -1.02 0.66 12.29
N VAL A 9 -1.75 -0.44 12.20
CA VAL A 9 -3.02 -0.66 12.89
C VAL A 9 -3.01 -1.98 13.65
N GLN A 10 -3.82 -2.08 14.69
CA GLN A 10 -4.24 -3.35 15.29
C GLN A 10 -5.72 -3.61 15.00
N GLU A 11 -6.07 -4.82 14.57
CA GLU A 11 -7.46 -5.17 14.24
C GLU A 11 -8.32 -5.41 15.50
N LYS A 12 -9.58 -4.94 15.52
CA LYS A 12 -10.57 -5.28 16.58
C LYS A 12 -11.08 -6.72 16.49
N SER A 13 -11.06 -7.28 15.30
CA SER A 13 -11.61 -8.60 14.97
C SER A 13 -10.74 -9.31 13.94
N GLY A 14 -10.93 -10.61 13.78
CA GLY A 14 -10.16 -11.40 12.82
C GLY A 14 -8.98 -12.14 13.46
N TYR A 15 -8.06 -12.59 12.61
CA TYR A 15 -7.01 -13.52 13.01
C TYR A 15 -5.98 -12.90 13.96
N PHE A 16 -5.76 -11.57 13.91
CA PHE A 16 -4.76 -10.89 14.72
C PHE A 16 -5.29 -10.28 16.02
N ARG A 17 -6.60 -10.37 16.27
CA ARG A 17 -7.22 -9.88 17.50
C ARG A 17 -6.50 -10.43 18.74
N ASN A 18 -6.16 -9.54 19.68
CA ASN A 18 -5.47 -9.85 20.95
C ASN A 18 -4.10 -10.56 20.81
N LYS A 19 -3.50 -10.58 19.62
CA LYS A 19 -2.15 -11.13 19.41
C LYS A 19 -1.04 -10.07 19.54
N ASN A 20 -1.42 -8.82 19.79
CA ASN A 20 -0.51 -7.67 19.87
C ASN A 20 0.39 -7.55 18.62
N VAL A 21 -0.18 -7.78 17.44
CA VAL A 21 0.50 -7.69 16.15
C VAL A 21 0.08 -6.39 15.48
N TRP A 22 1.06 -5.54 15.17
CA TRP A 22 0.85 -4.32 14.39
C TRP A 22 1.03 -4.66 12.90
N LYS A 23 -0.02 -4.46 12.12
CA LYS A 23 0.00 -4.66 10.66
C LYS A 23 -0.06 -3.31 9.94
N LEU A 24 0.26 -3.32 8.65
CA LEU A 24 -0.07 -2.18 7.78
C LEU A 24 -1.60 -2.11 7.62
N PRO A 25 -2.17 -0.94 7.30
CA PRO A 25 -3.55 -0.84 6.83
C PRO A 25 -3.78 -1.77 5.64
N THR A 26 -4.89 -2.50 5.64
CA THR A 26 -5.21 -3.46 4.58
C THR A 26 -6.70 -3.65 4.44
N GLY A 27 -7.20 -3.65 3.21
CA GLY A 27 -8.54 -4.10 2.89
C GLY A 27 -8.64 -4.73 1.52
N VAL A 28 -9.86 -4.75 0.98
CA VAL A 28 -10.17 -5.36 -0.32
C VAL A 28 -10.41 -4.28 -1.36
N VAL A 29 -9.87 -4.48 -2.56
CA VAL A 29 -10.23 -3.67 -3.72
C VAL A 29 -11.59 -4.14 -4.23
N ASN A 30 -12.54 -3.22 -4.34
CA ASN A 30 -13.90 -3.50 -4.77
C ASN A 30 -13.99 -3.78 -6.28
N GLU A 31 -15.10 -4.38 -6.70
CA GLU A 31 -15.35 -4.58 -8.13
C GLU A 31 -15.44 -3.22 -8.85
N GLY A 32 -14.61 -3.04 -9.88
CA GLY A 32 -14.53 -1.79 -10.64
C GLY A 32 -13.70 -0.69 -9.99
N GLU A 33 -13.04 -0.96 -8.87
CA GLU A 33 -12.16 -0.01 -8.17
C GLU A 33 -10.70 -0.17 -8.62
N ASP A 34 -10.00 0.95 -8.80
CA ASP A 34 -8.57 0.95 -9.08
C ASP A 34 -7.75 0.63 -7.81
N ILE A 35 -6.62 -0.06 -7.96
CA ILE A 35 -5.77 -0.44 -6.82
C ILE A 35 -5.29 0.81 -6.05
N CYS A 36 -4.88 1.86 -6.77
CA CYS A 36 -4.43 3.12 -6.16
C CYS A 36 -5.52 3.81 -5.34
N ASP A 37 -6.76 3.75 -5.81
CA ASP A 37 -7.91 4.38 -5.14
C ASP A 37 -8.33 3.53 -3.93
N GLY A 38 -8.44 2.21 -4.11
CA GLY A 38 -8.80 1.29 -3.05
C GLY A 38 -7.81 1.35 -1.88
N VAL A 39 -6.50 1.37 -2.13
CA VAL A 39 -5.52 1.45 -1.03
C VAL A 39 -5.55 2.80 -0.30
N ALA A 40 -5.80 3.90 -0.99
CA ALA A 40 -5.94 5.21 -0.36
C ALA A 40 -7.22 5.29 0.49
N ARG A 41 -8.35 4.77 -0.04
CA ARG A 41 -9.62 4.67 0.67
C ARG A 41 -9.48 3.88 1.97
N GLU A 42 -8.86 2.70 1.93
CA GLU A 42 -8.68 1.85 3.12
C GLU A 42 -7.85 2.55 4.22
N VAL A 43 -6.81 3.31 3.84
CA VAL A 43 -6.03 4.08 4.81
C VAL A 43 -6.88 5.16 5.46
N GLU A 44 -7.70 5.88 4.69
CA GLU A 44 -8.59 6.92 5.21
C GLU A 44 -9.70 6.34 6.09
N GLU A 45 -10.32 5.24 5.68
CA GLU A 45 -11.37 4.55 6.44
C GLU A 45 -10.86 4.01 7.78
N GLU A 46 -9.67 3.41 7.82
CA GLU A 46 -9.13 2.87 9.06
C GLU A 46 -8.59 3.98 10.00
N THR A 47 -7.97 5.03 9.46
CA THR A 47 -7.12 5.94 10.27
C THR A 47 -7.46 7.43 10.18
N GLY A 48 -8.36 7.81 9.26
CA GLY A 48 -8.67 9.21 8.94
C GLY A 48 -7.57 9.95 8.17
N ILE A 49 -6.47 9.26 7.80
CA ILE A 49 -5.37 9.85 7.05
C ILE A 49 -5.68 9.81 5.55
N VAL A 50 -5.78 10.98 4.93
CA VAL A 50 -5.77 11.07 3.47
C VAL A 50 -4.34 10.89 2.98
N ALA A 51 -4.12 9.95 2.07
CA ALA A 51 -2.79 9.63 1.54
C ALA A 51 -2.82 9.47 0.02
N ASP A 52 -1.75 9.89 -0.64
CA ASP A 52 -1.58 9.80 -2.09
C ASP A 52 -0.81 8.55 -2.46
N PHE A 53 -1.32 7.78 -3.43
CA PHE A 53 -0.61 6.63 -3.98
C PHE A 53 0.72 7.06 -4.64
N VAL A 54 1.80 6.32 -4.35
CA VAL A 54 3.13 6.55 -4.93
C VAL A 54 3.49 5.40 -5.86
N GLU A 55 3.60 4.19 -5.29
CA GLU A 55 4.11 3.01 -5.98
C GLU A 55 3.49 1.72 -5.46
N LEU A 56 3.30 0.75 -6.36
CA LEU A 56 3.09 -0.65 -6.03
C LEU A 56 4.48 -1.29 -5.86
N LEU A 57 4.82 -1.68 -4.64
CA LEU A 57 6.15 -2.21 -4.29
C LEU A 57 6.29 -3.69 -4.62
N SER A 58 5.26 -4.46 -4.34
CA SER A 58 5.20 -5.88 -4.69
C SER A 58 3.77 -6.36 -4.75
N PHE A 59 3.56 -7.52 -5.37
CA PHE A 59 2.32 -8.25 -5.23
C PHE A 59 2.62 -9.72 -4.97
N ARG A 60 1.71 -10.39 -4.27
CA ARG A 60 1.78 -11.83 -4.03
C ARG A 60 0.48 -12.49 -4.49
N GLN A 61 0.60 -13.75 -4.89
CA GLN A 61 -0.53 -14.63 -5.08
C GLN A 61 -0.49 -15.71 -4.00
N SER A 62 -1.64 -16.04 -3.42
CA SER A 62 -1.79 -17.23 -2.58
C SER A 62 -3.02 -18.03 -3.00
N HIS A 63 -2.97 -19.35 -2.86
CA HIS A 63 -4.07 -20.24 -3.20
C HIS A 63 -4.83 -20.70 -1.97
N LYS A 64 -6.06 -21.18 -2.18
CA LYS A 64 -6.97 -21.66 -1.14
C LYS A 64 -7.43 -20.56 -0.18
N ALA A 65 -7.48 -19.32 -0.65
CA ALA A 65 -8.23 -18.26 -0.01
C ALA A 65 -9.74 -18.55 -0.14
N PHE A 66 -10.53 -18.13 0.85
CA PHE A 66 -12.00 -18.18 0.88
C PHE A 66 -12.61 -19.56 0.54
N LEU A 67 -12.96 -20.33 1.57
CA LEU A 67 -13.51 -21.70 1.45
C LEU A 67 -12.61 -22.67 0.64
N ASN A 68 -11.30 -22.45 0.62
CA ASN A 68 -10.30 -23.26 -0.11
C ASN A 68 -10.49 -23.34 -1.64
N LYS A 69 -11.22 -22.41 -2.25
CA LYS A 69 -11.58 -22.49 -3.69
C LYS A 69 -11.01 -21.37 -4.55
N LYS A 70 -10.55 -20.27 -3.97
CA LYS A 70 -10.06 -19.11 -4.72
C LYS A 70 -8.58 -18.85 -4.48
N SER A 71 -7.98 -18.10 -5.39
CA SER A 71 -6.67 -17.49 -5.17
C SER A 71 -6.87 -16.05 -4.70
N ASP A 72 -6.02 -15.55 -3.83
CA ASP A 72 -5.89 -14.11 -3.56
C ASP A 72 -4.78 -13.50 -4.42
N LEU A 73 -4.94 -12.22 -4.72
CA LEU A 73 -3.84 -11.33 -5.08
C LEU A 73 -3.79 -10.26 -3.99
N PHE A 74 -2.59 -9.97 -3.52
CA PHE A 74 -2.35 -8.93 -2.53
C PHE A 74 -1.30 -7.98 -3.07
N PHE A 75 -1.58 -6.67 -3.02
CA PHE A 75 -0.72 -5.62 -3.53
C PHE A 75 -0.18 -4.79 -2.36
N LEU A 76 1.14 -4.78 -2.18
CA LEU A 76 1.80 -3.91 -1.21
C LEU A 76 2.11 -2.57 -1.89
N CYS A 77 1.50 -1.49 -1.39
CA CYS A 77 1.66 -0.16 -1.96
C CYS A 77 2.34 0.79 -0.98
N ALA A 78 3.11 1.75 -1.50
CA ALA A 78 3.61 2.90 -0.78
C ALA A 78 2.71 4.11 -1.06
N LEU A 79 2.38 4.84 -0.01
CA LEU A 79 1.58 6.05 -0.06
C LEU A 79 2.31 7.17 0.69
N THR A 80 2.07 8.42 0.27
CA THR A 80 2.52 9.61 0.98
C THR A 80 1.35 10.23 1.74
N PRO A 81 1.40 10.34 3.08
CA PRO A 81 0.32 10.92 3.84
C PRO A 81 0.24 12.44 3.64
N ARG A 82 -0.97 12.99 3.53
CA ARG A 82 -1.20 14.45 3.47
C ARG A 82 -1.22 15.11 4.85
N SER A 83 -1.49 14.33 5.89
CA SER A 83 -1.46 14.74 7.29
C SER A 83 -0.89 13.61 8.15
N TYR A 84 -0.52 13.91 9.39
CA TYR A 84 0.01 12.92 10.34
C TYR A 84 -0.90 12.73 11.57
N GLU A 85 -1.97 13.51 11.65
CA GLU A 85 -2.96 13.44 12.73
C GLU A 85 -3.93 12.29 12.48
N ILE A 86 -3.83 11.26 13.31
CA ILE A 86 -4.69 10.08 13.24
C ILE A 86 -6.03 10.43 13.89
N ILE A 87 -7.10 10.26 13.14
CA ILE A 87 -8.47 10.41 13.64
C ILE A 87 -9.07 9.00 13.68
N GLU A 88 -9.03 8.38 14.86
CA GLU A 88 -9.46 6.99 15.02
C GLU A 88 -10.91 6.77 14.57
N GLN A 89 -11.09 6.01 13.49
CA GLN A 89 -12.40 5.49 13.11
C GLN A 89 -12.62 4.14 13.81
N LYS A 90 -13.55 4.13 14.75
CA LYS A 90 -13.74 3.00 15.68
C LYS A 90 -14.46 1.79 15.09
N SER A 91 -14.83 1.78 13.80
CA SER A 91 -15.61 0.70 13.20
C SER A 91 -14.83 -0.62 13.12
N GLU A 92 -13.55 -0.61 12.71
CA GLU A 92 -12.84 -1.85 12.36
C GLU A 92 -11.49 -2.07 13.07
N ILE A 93 -10.77 -1.01 13.45
CA ILE A 93 -9.44 -1.13 14.10
C ILE A 93 -9.47 -0.75 15.58
N MET A 94 -8.60 -1.38 16.38
CA MET A 94 -8.44 -1.11 17.81
C MET A 94 -7.71 0.19 18.05
N GLU A 95 -6.60 0.35 17.34
CA GLU A 95 -5.63 1.42 17.55
C GLU A 95 -4.83 1.59 16.26
N ALA A 96 -4.44 2.84 15.95
CA ALA A 96 -3.53 3.19 14.88
C ALA A 96 -2.41 4.07 15.41
N LYS A 97 -1.19 3.90 14.91
CA LYS A 97 -0.06 4.75 15.28
C LYS A 97 1.00 4.82 14.18
N TRP A 98 1.83 5.85 14.27
CA TRP A 98 3.12 5.88 13.58
C TRP A 98 4.13 5.03 14.35
N MET A 99 4.69 4.02 13.70
CA MET A 99 5.67 3.10 14.28
C MET A 99 7.00 3.24 13.53
N PRO A 100 8.15 3.32 14.21
CA PRO A 100 9.45 3.26 13.55
C PRO A 100 9.57 2.01 12.66
N ILE A 101 10.01 2.17 11.41
CA ILE A 101 10.08 1.05 10.45
C ILE A 101 10.89 -0.13 10.99
N LYS A 102 11.96 0.15 11.74
CA LYS A 102 12.77 -0.88 12.40
C LYS A 102 11.96 -1.67 13.43
N GLU A 103 11.13 -1.01 14.22
CA GLU A 103 10.25 -1.67 15.20
C GLU A 103 9.22 -2.55 14.48
N TYR A 104 8.64 -2.07 13.38
CA TYR A 104 7.72 -2.87 12.56
C TYR A 104 8.39 -4.13 12.01
N VAL A 105 9.58 -4.00 11.43
CA VAL A 105 10.36 -5.12 10.88
C VAL A 105 10.72 -6.13 11.96
N ASP A 106 11.18 -5.65 13.12
CA ASP A 106 11.66 -6.50 14.22
C ASP A 106 10.53 -7.20 15.01
N GLN A 107 9.25 -6.93 14.70
CA GLN A 107 8.13 -7.63 15.34
C GLN A 107 8.31 -9.16 15.24
N PRO A 108 8.14 -9.92 16.34
CA PRO A 108 8.32 -11.37 16.34
C PRO A 108 7.51 -12.08 15.25
N TRP A 109 6.31 -11.58 14.94
CA TRP A 109 5.48 -12.13 13.88
C TRP A 109 6.13 -12.02 12.50
N ASN A 110 6.70 -10.85 12.18
CA ASN A 110 7.37 -10.59 10.91
C ASN A 110 8.67 -11.39 10.79
N GLN A 111 9.38 -11.63 11.89
CA GLN A 111 10.63 -12.41 11.89
C GLN A 111 10.41 -13.93 11.79
N ASN A 112 9.31 -14.44 12.36
CA ASN A 112 9.06 -15.89 12.43
C ASN A 112 8.43 -16.49 11.17
N LYS A 113 7.99 -15.68 10.22
CA LYS A 113 7.29 -16.12 9.01
C LYS A 113 7.96 -15.52 7.78
N GLU A 114 8.55 -16.38 6.95
CA GLU A 114 9.36 -15.97 5.79
C GLU A 114 8.67 -14.95 4.89
N MET A 115 7.39 -15.19 4.53
CA MET A 115 6.62 -14.27 3.70
C MET A 115 6.52 -12.86 4.32
N PHE A 116 6.20 -12.76 5.61
CA PHE A 116 6.10 -11.48 6.30
C PHE A 116 7.47 -10.82 6.46
N LYS A 117 8.53 -11.60 6.65
CA LYS A 117 9.92 -11.11 6.71
C LYS A 117 10.31 -10.42 5.40
N TYR A 118 10.02 -11.03 4.25
CA TYR A 118 10.31 -10.45 2.94
C TYR A 118 9.49 -9.19 2.68
N MET A 119 8.19 -9.20 2.97
CA MET A 119 7.36 -8.01 2.82
C MET A 119 7.83 -6.85 3.71
N ALA A 120 8.18 -7.13 4.98
CA ALA A 120 8.70 -6.11 5.88
C ALA A 120 10.07 -5.56 5.41
N ASN A 121 10.93 -6.41 4.84
CA ASN A 121 12.19 -5.97 4.25
C ASN A 121 11.98 -5.05 3.05
N ILE A 122 11.00 -5.32 2.18
CA ILE A 122 10.63 -4.43 1.05
C ILE A 122 10.17 -3.07 1.59
N CYS A 123 9.31 -3.03 2.60
CA CYS A 123 8.90 -1.78 3.25
C CYS A 123 10.11 -1.00 3.80
N GLN A 124 11.01 -1.69 4.48
CA GLN A 124 12.23 -1.08 5.00
C GLN A 124 13.08 -0.47 3.89
N LYS A 125 13.33 -1.23 2.81
CA LYS A 125 14.11 -0.77 1.67
C LYS A 125 13.47 0.42 0.98
N LYS A 126 12.13 0.47 0.91
CA LYS A 126 11.43 1.65 0.40
C LYS A 126 11.61 2.88 1.31
N CYS A 127 11.56 2.72 2.63
CA CYS A 127 11.85 3.80 3.58
C CYS A 127 13.31 4.29 3.54
N GLU A 128 14.24 3.44 3.10
CA GLU A 128 15.66 3.75 2.89
C GLU A 128 15.94 4.38 1.51
N GLU A 129 14.89 4.63 0.70
CA GLU A 129 14.97 5.09 -0.70
C GLU A 129 15.79 4.14 -1.61
N ASP A 130 15.91 2.87 -1.22
CA ASP A 130 16.68 1.81 -1.88
C ASP A 130 15.75 0.73 -2.49
N TYR A 131 14.56 1.15 -2.93
CA TYR A 131 13.59 0.26 -3.58
C TYR A 131 12.75 1.00 -4.62
N LEU A 132 12.78 0.50 -5.86
CA LEU A 132 12.01 1.01 -6.98
C LEU A 132 10.86 0.06 -7.30
N GLY A 133 9.63 0.55 -7.14
CA GLY A 133 8.41 -0.20 -7.45
C GLY A 133 7.85 0.10 -8.83
N PHE A 134 6.53 0.00 -8.91
CA PHE A 134 5.73 0.26 -10.10
C PHE A 134 4.85 1.49 -9.88
N SER A 135 4.99 2.51 -10.71
CA SER A 135 4.13 3.70 -10.70
C SER A 135 3.09 3.63 -11.81
N THR A 136 2.08 4.49 -11.71
CA THR A 136 0.99 4.56 -12.69
C THR A 136 1.30 5.49 -13.85
N VAL A 137 0.90 5.07 -15.04
CA VAL A 137 0.77 5.92 -16.22
C VAL A 137 -0.70 5.90 -16.64
N GLU A 138 -1.34 7.05 -16.57
CA GLU A 138 -2.71 7.20 -17.05
C GLU A 138 -2.75 7.13 -18.58
N THR A 139 -3.68 6.35 -19.12
CA THR A 139 -3.85 6.10 -20.54
C THR A 139 -5.33 6.07 -20.90
N THR A 140 -5.61 6.05 -22.19
CA THR A 140 -6.97 5.93 -22.72
C THR A 140 -7.04 4.71 -23.63
N THR A 141 -8.01 3.83 -23.39
CA THR A 141 -8.25 2.67 -24.25
C THR A 141 -8.79 3.08 -25.62
N GLY A 142 -8.82 2.16 -26.60
CA GLY A 142 -9.39 2.43 -27.92
C GLY A 142 -10.87 2.84 -27.92
N THR A 143 -11.58 2.64 -26.81
CA THR A 143 -12.98 3.06 -26.61
C THR A 143 -13.13 4.41 -25.88
N GLY A 144 -12.02 5.10 -25.59
CA GLY A 144 -12.05 6.40 -24.89
C GLY A 144 -12.09 6.31 -23.37
N LYS A 145 -12.08 5.10 -22.78
CA LYS A 145 -12.10 4.93 -21.32
C LYS A 145 -10.72 5.15 -20.70
N LYS A 146 -10.67 5.83 -19.56
CA LYS A 146 -9.50 5.98 -18.69
C LYS A 146 -9.00 4.59 -18.24
N SER A 147 -7.69 4.43 -18.17
CA SER A 147 -7.02 3.20 -17.75
C SER A 147 -5.66 3.53 -17.16
N PHE A 148 -5.23 2.76 -16.16
CA PHE A 148 -3.89 2.90 -15.56
C PHE A 148 -3.00 1.71 -15.92
N VAL A 149 -1.79 2.02 -16.37
CA VAL A 149 -0.71 1.03 -16.54
C VAL A 149 0.23 1.16 -15.35
N TYR A 150 0.41 0.07 -14.61
CA TYR A 150 1.42 -0.04 -13.56
C TYR A 150 2.71 -0.58 -14.18
N CYS A 151 3.75 0.23 -14.26
CA CYS A 151 5.04 -0.16 -14.83
C CYS A 151 6.19 0.38 -13.98
N ASN A 152 7.41 -0.09 -14.25
CA ASN A 152 8.62 0.37 -13.56
C ASN A 152 8.62 1.90 -13.37
N ALA A 153 8.83 2.37 -12.14
CA ALA A 153 8.63 3.76 -11.77
C ALA A 153 9.49 4.76 -12.57
N ASP A 154 10.74 4.43 -12.91
CA ASP A 154 11.59 5.28 -13.75
C ASP A 154 11.02 5.41 -15.18
N HIS A 155 10.51 4.31 -15.72
CA HIS A 155 9.88 4.31 -17.04
C HIS A 155 8.54 5.05 -17.02
N ALA A 156 7.74 4.88 -15.98
CA ALA A 156 6.49 5.62 -15.79
C ALA A 156 6.75 7.14 -15.72
N MET A 157 7.78 7.56 -14.96
CA MET A 157 8.20 8.96 -14.88
C MET A 157 8.59 9.51 -16.26
N SER A 158 9.36 8.74 -17.03
CA SER A 158 9.77 9.13 -18.39
C SER A 158 8.58 9.31 -19.34
N LEU A 159 7.61 8.39 -19.27
CA LEU A 159 6.39 8.44 -20.10
C LEU A 159 5.50 9.63 -19.74
N ASN A 160 5.31 9.89 -18.45
CA ASN A 160 4.52 11.03 -17.98
C ASN A 160 5.18 12.36 -18.37
N ALA A 161 6.50 12.50 -18.18
CA ALA A 161 7.22 13.71 -18.57
C ALA A 161 7.15 14.00 -20.08
N ALA A 162 7.25 12.97 -20.92
CA ALA A 162 7.11 13.11 -22.37
C ALA A 162 5.71 13.61 -22.77
N ARG A 163 4.66 13.14 -22.08
CA ARG A 163 3.28 13.59 -22.30
C ARG A 163 3.09 15.06 -21.92
N ASP A 164 3.58 15.46 -20.75
CA ASP A 164 3.41 16.83 -20.25
C ASP A 164 4.11 17.86 -21.16
N GLN A 165 5.29 17.50 -21.67
CA GLN A 165 6.00 18.31 -22.68
C GLN A 165 5.18 18.45 -23.97
N ALA A 166 4.60 17.37 -24.49
CA ALA A 166 3.75 17.41 -25.68
C ALA A 166 2.52 18.31 -25.47
N SER A 167 1.86 18.23 -24.31
CA SER A 167 0.71 19.07 -23.98
C SER A 167 1.04 20.56 -23.85
N SER A 168 2.26 20.91 -23.43
CA SER A 168 2.70 22.32 -23.32
C SER A 168 3.07 22.99 -24.65
N SER A 169 3.14 22.21 -25.74
CA SER A 169 3.49 22.67 -27.08
C SER A 169 2.28 22.99 -27.98
N HIS A 170 1.08 22.98 -27.41
CA HIS A 170 -0.21 23.31 -28.04
C HIS A 170 -0.92 24.40 -27.25
#